data_AF-A0A7V1H7M6-F1
#
_entry.id   AF-A0A7V1H7M6-F1
#
_cell.length_a   1.000
_cell.length_b   1.000
_cell.length_c   1.000
_cell.angle_alpha   90.00
_cell.angle_beta   90.00
_cell.angle_gamma   90.00
#
_symmetry.space_group_name_H-M   'P 1'
#
loop_
_entity.id
_entity.type
_entity.pdbx_description
1 polymer ?
#
loop_
_entity_poly.entity_id
_entity_poly.type
_entity_poly.pdbx_seq_one_letter_code
_entity_poly.pdbx_strand_id
1 'polypeptide(L)'
;MKRRERFITALNCGIPDRVPVYDFLFSPKLQKELLGFNTELYDGASQVKLAGKLGLDGLFIPIGGYFGFEDEVHEQGSGIL
;
A
#
# COMPACT_ATOMS: atom_id res chain seq x y z
N MET A 1 10.41 14.77 11.70
CA MET A 1 8.96 14.60 11.97
C MET A 1 8.57 13.13 11.84
N LYS A 2 7.60 12.62 12.61
CA LYS A 2 7.10 11.23 12.42
C LYS A 2 6.26 11.15 11.13
N ARG A 3 6.13 9.95 10.56
CA ARG A 3 5.36 9.71 9.31
C ARG A 3 3.93 10.27 9.36
N ARG A 4 3.17 9.92 10.41
CA ARG A 4 1.80 10.42 10.62
C ARG A 4 1.74 11.94 10.73
N GLU A 5 2.65 12.53 11.52
CA GLU A 5 2.72 13.98 11.69
C GLU A 5 2.96 14.67 10.35
N ARG A 6 3.91 14.17 9.55
CA ARG A 6 4.22 14.67 8.20
C ARG A 6 3.01 14.66 7.29
N PHE A 7 2.28 13.55 7.26
CA PHE A 7 1.10 13.39 6.41
C PHE A 7 0.00 14.39 6.78
N ILE A 8 -0.29 14.51 8.08
CA ILE A 8 -1.33 15.41 8.59
C ILE A 8 -0.93 16.88 8.44
N THR A 9 0.33 17.25 8.63
CA THR A 9 0.82 18.60 8.37
C THR A 9 0.61 19.00 6.91
N ALA A 10 0.96 18.13 5.97
CA ALA A 10 0.78 18.40 4.54
C ALA A 10 -0.71 18.55 4.16
N LEU A 11 -1.59 17.67 4.65
CA LEU A 11 -3.03 17.73 4.38
C LEU A 11 -3.70 18.99 4.95
N ASN A 12 -3.15 19.56 6.02
CA ASN A 12 -3.62 20.80 6.62
C ASN A 12 -2.92 22.05 6.03
N CYS A 13 -2.34 21.95 4.84
CA CYS A 13 -1.63 23.04 4.16
C CYS A 13 -0.45 23.63 4.96
N GLY A 14 0.11 22.87 5.91
CA GLY A 14 1.33 23.24 6.62
C GLY A 14 2.61 22.91 5.84
N ILE A 15 3.77 23.22 6.43
CA ILE A 15 5.08 22.92 5.84
C ILE A 15 5.70 21.71 6.57
N PRO A 16 5.64 20.50 5.99
CA PRO A 16 6.30 19.32 6.55
C PRO A 16 7.83 19.39 6.38
N ASP A 17 8.56 18.50 7.07
CA ASP A 17 10.03 18.39 6.95
C ASP A 17 10.48 17.84 5.58
N ARG A 18 9.60 17.14 4.86
CA ARG A 18 9.72 16.74 3.45
C ARG A 18 8.32 16.43 2.90
N VAL A 19 8.19 16.34 1.57
CA VAL A 19 6.94 15.89 0.94
C VAL A 19 6.61 14.45 1.41
N PRO A 20 5.41 14.19 1.99
CA PRO A 20 5.01 12.84 2.34
C PRO A 20 4.77 12.00 1.09
N VAL A 21 5.21 10.74 1.13
CA VAL A 21 4.99 9.78 0.04
C VAL A 21 4.07 8.66 0.53
N TYR A 22 3.03 8.35 -0.24
CA TYR A 22 2.22 7.15 -0.05
C TYR A 22 1.95 6.51 -1.40
N ASP A 23 1.54 5.24 -1.37
CA ASP A 23 1.26 4.48 -2.59
C ASP A 23 0.13 3.46 -2.37
N PHE A 24 -0.39 2.97 -3.49
CA PHE A 24 -1.28 1.82 -3.60
C PHE A 24 -0.44 0.56 -3.84
N LEU A 25 -0.16 -0.17 -2.76
CA LEU A 25 0.76 -1.31 -2.78
C LEU A 25 0.10 -2.60 -3.30
N PHE A 26 -0.23 -2.62 -4.59
CA PHE A 26 -0.94 -3.71 -5.27
C PHE A 26 -0.03 -4.60 -6.14
N SER A 27 1.23 -4.74 -5.75
CA SER A 27 2.19 -5.63 -6.43
C SER A 27 2.47 -6.87 -5.58
N PRO A 28 1.95 -8.06 -5.97
CA PRO A 28 2.29 -9.32 -5.31
C PRO A 28 3.79 -9.61 -5.38
N LYS A 29 4.45 -9.26 -6.51
CA LYS A 29 5.90 -9.44 -6.67
C LYS A 29 6.69 -8.65 -5.62
N LEU A 30 6.32 -7.38 -5.40
CA LEU A 30 6.96 -6.54 -4.39
C LEU A 30 6.74 -7.08 -2.97
N GLN A 31 5.53 -7.56 -2.68
CA GLN A 31 5.21 -8.19 -1.41
C GLN A 31 6.05 -9.44 -1.17
N LYS A 32 6.14 -10.34 -2.16
CA LYS A 32 6.97 -11.55 -2.09
C LYS A 32 8.42 -11.23 -1.80
N GLU A 33 8.98 -10.27 -2.54
CA GLU A 33 10.39 -9.88 -2.43
C GLU A 33 10.71 -9.30 -1.05
N LEU A 34 9.85 -8.42 -0.53
CA LEU A 34 10.14 -7.72 0.71
C LEU A 34 9.66 -8.44 1.97
N LEU A 35 8.62 -9.27 1.89
CA LEU A 35 8.04 -9.96 3.05
C LEU A 35 8.28 -11.47 3.06
N GLY A 36 8.69 -12.06 1.92
CA GLY A 36 8.92 -13.49 1.77
C GLY A 36 7.65 -14.32 1.51
N PHE A 37 6.49 -13.68 1.37
CA PHE A 37 5.21 -14.33 1.13
C PHE A 37 4.25 -13.41 0.36
N ASN A 38 3.21 -14.01 -0.22
CA ASN A 38 2.06 -13.32 -0.81
C ASN A 38 0.84 -13.51 0.07
N THR A 39 -0.09 -12.56 -0.01
CA THR A 39 -1.44 -12.69 0.55
C THR A 39 -2.44 -12.80 -0.59
N GLU A 40 -3.44 -13.68 -0.49
CA GLU A 40 -4.51 -13.79 -1.49
C GLU A 40 -5.34 -12.52 -1.56
N LEU A 41 -5.80 -12.04 -0.40
CA LEU A 41 -6.37 -10.71 -0.21
C LEU A 41 -5.37 -9.86 0.57
N TYR A 42 -5.10 -8.64 0.13
CA TYR A 42 -4.20 -7.74 0.85
C TYR A 42 -4.75 -7.37 2.23
N ASP A 43 -4.28 -8.08 3.25
CA ASP A 43 -4.59 -7.77 4.64
C ASP A 43 -3.88 -6.49 5.09
N GLY A 44 -4.55 -5.72 5.95
CA GLY A 44 -4.03 -4.43 6.40
C GLY A 44 -2.70 -4.53 7.15
N ALA A 45 -2.44 -5.62 7.88
CA ALA A 45 -1.22 -5.76 8.68
C ALA A 45 0.01 -5.98 7.79
N SER A 46 -0.09 -6.87 6.80
CA SER A 46 0.97 -7.08 5.81
C SER A 46 1.24 -5.83 4.99
N GLN A 47 0.18 -5.09 4.63
CA GLN A 47 0.28 -3.85 3.87
C GLN A 47 0.97 -2.72 4.66
N VAL A 48 0.64 -2.55 5.95
CA VAL A 48 1.36 -1.63 6.84
C VAL A 48 2.84 -2.02 6.98
N LYS A 49 3.13 -3.32 7.09
CA LYS A 49 4.51 -3.82 7.18
C LYS A 49 5.31 -3.54 5.90
N LEU A 50 4.70 -3.73 4.73
CA LEU A 50 5.30 -3.46 3.43
C LEU A 50 5.61 -1.96 3.26
N ALA A 51 4.64 -1.08 3.55
CA ALA A 51 4.83 0.37 3.52
C ALA A 51 5.94 0.83 4.48
N GLY A 52 6.00 0.21 5.66
CA GLY A 52 7.08 0.45 6.62
C GLY A 52 8.46 0.12 6.08
N LYS A 53 8.62 -1.02 5.37
CA LYS A 53 9.87 -1.40 4.71
C LYS A 53 10.28 -0.46 3.58
N LEU A 54 9.30 0.05 2.83
CA LEU A 54 9.54 0.99 1.72
C LEU A 54 9.79 2.43 2.18
N GLY A 55 9.65 2.71 3.47
CA GLY A 55 9.84 4.06 4.00
C GLY A 55 8.72 5.04 3.65
N LEU A 56 7.55 4.53 3.24
CA LEU A 56 6.38 5.34 2.94
C LEU A 56 5.82 6.00 4.21
N ASP A 57 5.17 7.14 4.03
CA ASP A 57 4.54 7.93 5.09
C ASP A 57 3.07 7.57 5.29
N GLY A 58 2.46 6.92 4.31
CA GLY A 58 1.11 6.38 4.35
C GLY A 58 0.93 5.25 3.34
N LEU A 59 -0.24 4.60 3.40
CA LEU A 59 -0.70 3.68 2.37
C LEU A 59 -2.22 3.67 2.32
N PHE A 60 -2.76 3.25 1.18
CA PHE A 60 -4.18 2.99 1.05
C PHE A 60 -4.50 1.53 1.43
N ILE A 61 -5.43 1.33 2.36
CA ILE A 61 -5.93 0.00 2.75
C ILE A 61 -7.40 -0.10 2.37
N PRO A 62 -7.76 -0.94 1.39
CA PRO A 62 -9.15 -1.19 1.04
C PRO A 62 -9.86 -1.96 2.16
N ILE A 63 -11.09 -1.56 2.45
CA ILE A 63 -11.96 -2.29 3.39
C ILE A 63 -12.46 -3.54 2.67
N GLY A 64 -12.25 -4.72 3.26
CA GLY A 64 -12.64 -6.01 2.66
C GLY A 64 -11.53 -6.70 1.84
N GLY A 65 -10.37 -6.07 1.69
CA GLY A 65 -9.29 -6.57 0.82
C GLY A 65 -9.46 -6.11 -0.62
N TYR A 66 -8.35 -6.11 -1.37
CA TYR A 66 -8.31 -5.84 -2.80
C TYR A 66 -7.32 -6.83 -3.41
N PHE A 67 -7.57 -7.25 -4.65
CA PHE A 67 -6.66 -8.13 -5.37
C PHE A 67 -5.52 -7.33 -6.00
N GLY A 68 -4.33 -7.90 -6.02
CA GLY A 68 -3.20 -7.33 -6.76
C GLY A 68 -3.51 -7.08 -8.22
N PHE A 69 -2.74 -6.21 -8.85
CA PHE A 69 -2.64 -6.28 -10.30
C PHE A 69 -1.96 -7.59 -10.65
N GLU A 70 -2.66 -8.41 -11.42
CA GLU A 70 -2.13 -9.64 -12.00
C GLU A 70 -1.52 -9.34 -13.37
N ASP A 71 -0.53 -10.12 -13.77
CA ASP A 71 0.13 -9.93 -15.07
C ASP A 71 -0.77 -10.35 -16.24
N GLU A 72 -1.76 -11.23 -15.98
CA GLU A 72 -2.72 -11.71 -16.98
C GLU A 72 -4.01 -10.87 -16.96
N VAL A 73 -4.46 -10.45 -18.14
CA VAL A 73 -5.74 -9.76 -18.30
C VAL A 73 -6.86 -10.79 -18.19
N HIS A 74 -7.58 -10.77 -17.07
CA HIS A 74 -8.76 -11.61 -16.87
C HIS A 74 -9.91 -11.24 -17.81
N GLU A 75 -10.66 -12.24 -18.28
CA GLU A 75 -11.93 -11.99 -18.96
C GLU A 75 -12.89 -11.22 -18.03
N GLN A 76 -13.71 -10.35 -18.60
CA GLN A 76 -14.58 -9.47 -17.82
C GLN A 76 -15.54 -10.29 -16.94
N GLY A 77 -15.41 -10.16 -15.61
CA GLY A 77 -16.18 -10.94 -14.63
C GLY A 77 -15.57 -12.29 -14.21
N SER A 78 -14.40 -12.65 -14.72
CA SER A 78 -13.63 -13.82 -14.28
C SER A 78 -12.60 -13.51 -13.19
N GLY A 79 -12.35 -12.21 -12.94
CA GLY A 79 -11.61 -11.78 -11.76
C GLY A 79 -12.38 -12.18 -10.50
N ILE A 80 -11.71 -12.90 -9.62
CA ILE A 80 -12.28 -13.31 -8.33
C ILE A 80 -12.50 -12.02 -7.51
N LEU A 81 -13.73 -11.79 -7.04
CA LEU A 81 -14.12 -10.65 -6.19
C LEU A 81 -13.90 -10.95 -4.71
#